data_AF-A0A815WE37-F1
#
_entry.id   AF-A0A815WE37-F1
#
_cell.length_a   1.000
_cell.length_b   1.000
_cell.length_c   1.000
_cell.angle_alpha   90.00
_cell.angle_beta   90.00
_cell.angle_gamma   90.00
#
_symmetry.space_group_name_H-M   'P 1'
#
loop_
_entity.id
_entity.type
_entity.pdbx_description
1 polymer ?
#
loop_
_entity_poly.entity_id
_entity_poly.type
_entity_poly.pdbx_seq_one_letter_code
_entity_poly.pdbx_strand_id
1 'polypeptide(L)'
;MLQIWIFLLATIYIFEFADAAVQCEKKNVTIQWSTVVPNTPSPTYFIATWLCWKQDTQLNENKVVHVTIHGFSYDHTYWSFPYQSSRYSYVDYIINHSNGSIVVLNVDRLGVGLSSKPSLTTDVTIDSNAYVIYQLTKMLYQG
;
A
#
# COMPACT_ATOMS: atom_id res chain seq x y z
N MET A 1 -24.60 1.72 53.00
CA MET A 1 -24.21 2.91 52.21
C MET A 1 -22.76 2.79 51.74
N LEU A 2 -22.36 1.64 51.15
CA LEU A 2 -20.98 1.40 50.70
C LEU A 2 -20.91 0.26 49.66
N GLN A 3 -21.93 0.11 48.79
CA GLN A 3 -21.98 -0.99 47.80
C GLN A 3 -22.17 -0.50 46.36
N ILE A 4 -22.40 0.81 46.15
CA ILE A 4 -22.77 1.37 44.85
C ILE A 4 -21.53 1.88 44.08
N TRP A 5 -20.42 2.20 44.76
CA TRP A 5 -19.24 2.77 44.13
C TRP A 5 -18.31 1.75 43.43
N ILE A 6 -18.41 0.45 43.76
CA ILE A 6 -17.54 -0.58 43.19
C ILE A 6 -17.97 -0.96 41.76
N PHE A 7 -19.25 -0.84 41.42
CA PHE A 7 -19.77 -1.20 40.09
C PHE A 7 -19.48 -0.16 38.99
N LEU A 8 -19.21 1.10 39.34
CA LEU A 8 -18.91 2.17 38.38
C LEU A 8 -17.44 2.18 37.93
N LEU A 9 -16.53 1.55 38.69
CA LEU A 9 -15.11 1.46 38.35
C LEU A 9 -14.79 0.24 37.48
N ALA A 10 -15.60 -0.83 37.52
CA ALA A 10 -15.36 -2.05 36.75
C ALA A 10 -15.75 -1.94 35.27
N THR A 11 -16.67 -1.04 34.90
CA THR A 11 -17.10 -0.82 33.51
C THR A 11 -16.18 0.11 32.70
N ILE A 12 -15.22 0.77 33.35
CA ILE A 12 -14.25 1.65 32.67
C ILE A 12 -13.07 0.85 32.06
N TYR A 13 -12.91 -0.43 32.40
CA TYR A 13 -11.67 -1.18 32.13
C TYR A 13 -11.60 -2.02 30.85
N ILE A 14 -12.65 -2.09 30.01
CA ILE A 14 -12.59 -2.89 28.78
C ILE A 14 -13.35 -2.22 27.64
N PHE A 15 -12.89 -1.04 27.22
CA PHE A 15 -13.00 -0.68 25.81
C PHE A 15 -11.61 -0.86 25.21
N GLU A 16 -11.22 -2.11 24.96
CA GLU A 16 -10.26 -2.38 23.90
C GLU A 16 -10.93 -1.90 22.62
N PHE A 17 -10.53 -0.71 22.16
CA PHE A 17 -10.84 -0.27 20.82
C PHE A 17 -10.20 -1.30 19.89
N ALA A 18 -11.00 -2.23 19.37
CA ALA A 18 -10.57 -3.05 18.27
C ALA A 18 -10.13 -2.09 17.15
N ASP A 19 -8.89 -2.24 16.68
CA ASP A 19 -8.42 -1.47 15.54
C ASP A 19 -9.41 -1.66 14.39
N ALA A 20 -9.84 -0.56 13.77
CA ALA A 20 -10.71 -0.64 12.62
C ALA A 20 -10.02 -1.42 11.50
N ALA A 21 -10.80 -2.18 10.74
CA ALA A 21 -10.23 -2.99 9.67
C ALA A 21 -9.55 -2.10 8.61
N VAL A 22 -8.43 -2.59 8.09
CA VAL A 22 -7.74 -1.97 6.96
C VAL A 22 -8.40 -2.50 5.68
N GLN A 23 -8.91 -1.60 4.86
CA GLN A 23 -9.48 -1.92 3.57
C GLN A 23 -8.44 -1.65 2.47
N CYS A 24 -8.31 -2.57 1.52
CA CYS A 24 -7.39 -2.43 0.38
C CYS A 24 -8.13 -2.63 -0.95
N GLU A 25 -7.94 -1.70 -1.88
CA GLU A 25 -8.39 -1.83 -3.27
C GLU A 25 -7.20 -2.16 -4.18
N LYS A 26 -7.27 -3.30 -4.86
CA LYS A 26 -6.28 -3.67 -5.86
C LYS A 26 -6.57 -2.97 -7.18
N LYS A 27 -5.55 -2.33 -7.76
CA LYS A 27 -5.62 -1.72 -9.09
C LYS A 27 -4.37 -2.04 -9.90
N ASN A 28 -4.57 -2.38 -11.18
CA ASN A 28 -3.47 -2.50 -12.14
C ASN A 28 -3.28 -1.15 -12.82
N VAL A 29 -2.11 -0.53 -12.63
CA VAL A 29 -1.76 0.76 -13.24
C VAL A 29 -0.91 0.52 -14.48
N THR A 30 -1.37 1.04 -15.61
CA THR A 30 -0.67 0.92 -16.89
C THR A 30 0.40 1.99 -17.02
N ILE A 31 1.65 1.57 -17.22
CA ILE A 31 2.81 2.42 -17.48
C ILE A 31 3.25 2.25 -18.93
N GLN A 32 3.35 3.37 -19.63
CA GLN A 32 3.88 3.46 -20.98
C GLN A 32 5.35 3.88 -20.93
N TRP A 33 6.20 3.15 -21.65
CA TRP A 33 7.62 3.51 -21.80
C TRP A 33 7.82 4.38 -23.02
N SER A 34 8.31 5.60 -22.86
CA SER A 34 8.73 6.38 -24.02
C SER A 34 9.97 5.73 -24.63
N THR A 35 9.85 5.26 -25.88
CA THR A 35 11.02 4.86 -26.66
C THR A 35 11.55 6.08 -27.42
N VAL A 36 12.88 6.23 -27.47
CA VAL A 36 13.55 7.30 -28.24
C VAL A 36 13.57 6.97 -29.75
N VAL A 37 13.21 5.74 -30.13
CA VAL A 37 13.30 5.25 -31.51
C VAL A 37 12.01 5.57 -32.27
N PRO A 38 12.07 6.35 -33.37
CA PRO A 38 10.89 6.64 -34.19
C PRO A 38 10.25 5.35 -34.71
N ASN A 39 8.91 5.31 -34.75
CA ASN A 39 8.10 4.21 -35.28
C ASN A 39 8.20 2.86 -34.56
N THR A 40 8.75 2.83 -33.33
CA THR A 40 8.71 1.63 -32.49
C THR A 40 7.54 1.72 -31.51
N PRO A 41 6.63 0.72 -31.47
CA PRO A 41 5.59 0.67 -30.45
C PRO A 41 6.22 0.72 -29.06
N SER A 42 5.78 1.68 -28.26
CA SER A 42 6.22 1.83 -26.88
C SER A 42 5.70 0.64 -26.06
N PRO A 43 6.57 -0.12 -25.37
CA PRO A 43 6.08 -1.25 -24.59
C PRO A 43 5.21 -0.73 -23.44
N THR A 44 4.09 -1.43 -23.25
CA THR A 44 3.14 -1.17 -22.18
C THR A 44 3.26 -2.26 -21.13
N TYR A 45 3.38 -1.86 -19.86
CA TYR A 45 3.31 -2.81 -18.75
C TYR A 45 2.28 -2.35 -17.73
N PHE A 46 1.68 -3.32 -17.05
CA PHE A 46 0.86 -3.06 -15.88
C PHE A 46 1.61 -3.37 -14.60
N ILE A 47 1.39 -2.53 -13.60
CA ILE A 47 1.92 -2.64 -12.25
C ILE A 47 0.75 -2.93 -11.31
N ALA A 48 0.83 -4.04 -10.59
CA ALA A 48 -0.14 -4.37 -9.56
C ALA A 48 0.10 -3.50 -8.33
N THR A 49 -0.96 -2.82 -7.89
CA THR A 49 -0.94 -1.93 -6.74
C THR A 49 -2.13 -2.19 -5.83
N TRP A 50 -1.99 -1.87 -4.56
CA TRP A 50 -3.05 -1.92 -3.56
C TRP A 50 -3.08 -0.59 -2.81
N LEU A 51 -4.16 0.16 -2.96
CA LEU A 51 -4.40 1.35 -2.15
C LEU A 51 -5.14 0.90 -0.90
N CYS A 52 -4.51 1.07 0.26
CA CYS A 52 -5.02 0.63 1.55
C CYS A 52 -5.29 1.81 2.48
N TRP A 53 -6.42 1.80 3.17
CA TRP A 53 -6.85 2.85 4.10
C TRP A 53 -7.64 2.27 5.27
N LYS A 54 -7.84 3.08 6.31
CA LYS A 54 -8.63 2.69 7.48
C LYS A 54 -10.13 2.76 7.13
N GLN A 55 -10.86 1.65 7.26
CA GLN A 55 -12.22 1.50 6.71
C GLN A 55 -13.24 2.52 7.25
N ASP A 56 -13.07 2.98 8.50
CA ASP A 56 -13.93 3.98 9.14
C ASP A 56 -13.58 5.43 8.77
N THR A 57 -12.57 5.64 7.91
CA THR A 57 -12.15 6.95 7.44
C THR A 57 -12.48 7.18 5.97
N GLN A 58 -12.79 8.43 5.63
CA GLN A 58 -12.93 8.83 4.23
C GLN A 58 -11.56 8.88 3.55
N LEU A 59 -11.49 8.27 2.37
CA LEU A 59 -10.37 8.43 1.45
C LEU A 59 -10.57 9.74 0.66
N ASN A 60 -9.67 10.71 0.85
CA ASN A 60 -9.70 12.01 0.19
C ASN A 60 -8.27 12.53 -0.05
N GLU A 61 -8.15 13.66 -0.74
CA GLU A 61 -6.91 14.28 -1.18
C GLU A 61 -6.01 14.83 -0.04
N ASN A 62 -6.53 14.93 1.20
CA ASN A 62 -5.76 15.44 2.34
C ASN A 62 -4.93 14.36 3.05
N LYS A 63 -4.99 13.11 2.58
CA LYS A 63 -4.25 11.98 3.18
C LYS A 63 -2.81 11.96 2.69
N VAL A 64 -1.88 11.61 3.58
CA VAL A 64 -0.50 11.32 3.18
C VAL A 64 -0.47 9.93 2.55
N VAL A 65 -0.01 9.82 1.31
CA VAL A 65 0.17 8.52 0.64
C VAL A 65 1.58 7.99 0.91
N HIS A 66 1.68 6.91 1.68
CA HIS A 66 2.92 6.20 1.92
C HIS A 66 3.10 5.09 0.87
N VAL A 67 4.08 5.22 -0.01
CA VAL A 67 4.34 4.25 -1.08
C VAL A 67 5.36 3.22 -0.58
N THR A 68 4.99 1.94 -0.56
CA THR A 68 5.89 0.87 -0.11
C THR A 68 6.55 0.17 -1.30
N ILE A 69 7.87 -0.02 -1.20
CA ILE A 69 8.69 -0.68 -2.22
C ILE A 69 9.39 -1.86 -1.57
N HIS A 70 9.14 -3.08 -2.04
CA HIS A 70 9.76 -4.27 -1.49
C HIS A 70 11.21 -4.47 -1.99
N GLY A 71 11.99 -5.20 -1.20
CA GLY A 71 13.36 -5.61 -1.55
C GLY A 71 13.42 -6.66 -2.66
N PHE A 72 14.64 -7.06 -3.03
CA PHE A 72 14.86 -8.17 -3.98
C PHE A 72 14.34 -9.48 -3.39
N SER A 73 13.86 -10.40 -4.23
CA SER A 73 13.21 -11.69 -3.86
C SER A 73 11.89 -11.63 -3.09
N TYR A 74 11.37 -10.45 -2.81
CA TYR A 74 10.06 -10.25 -2.17
C TYR A 74 9.06 -9.66 -3.17
N ASP A 75 7.78 -9.58 -2.78
CA ASP A 75 6.71 -8.86 -3.46
C ASP A 75 5.93 -7.99 -2.45
N HIS A 76 4.74 -7.48 -2.81
CA HIS A 76 3.88 -6.67 -1.94
C HIS A 76 3.61 -7.32 -0.56
N THR A 77 3.64 -8.65 -0.46
CA THR A 77 3.38 -9.38 0.80
C THR A 77 4.45 -9.12 1.86
N TYR A 78 5.63 -8.62 1.50
CA TYR A 78 6.64 -8.23 2.49
C TYR A 78 6.14 -7.12 3.43
N TRP A 79 5.47 -6.12 2.88
CA TRP A 79 4.94 -5.00 3.67
C TRP A 79 3.53 -5.29 4.20
N SER A 80 2.74 -6.10 3.51
CA SER A 80 1.40 -6.53 3.92
C SER A 80 1.37 -8.03 4.24
N PHE A 81 2.16 -8.44 5.22
CA PHE A 81 2.37 -9.87 5.52
C PHE A 81 1.06 -10.55 5.95
N PRO A 82 0.64 -11.65 5.27
CA PRO A 82 -0.72 -12.19 5.44
C PRO A 82 -0.90 -13.02 6.72
N TYR A 83 0.19 -13.56 7.26
CA TYR A 83 0.14 -14.36 8.48
C TYR A 83 0.21 -13.45 9.71
N GLN A 84 -0.77 -13.57 10.61
CA GLN A 84 -0.90 -12.72 11.80
C GLN A 84 -0.69 -11.23 11.45
N SER A 85 -1.50 -10.71 10.52
CA SER A 85 -1.28 -9.37 9.95
C SER A 85 -1.25 -8.27 11.01
N SER A 86 -2.02 -8.40 12.10
CA SER A 86 -1.97 -7.49 13.26
C SER A 86 -0.59 -7.37 13.93
N ARG A 87 0.31 -8.34 13.70
CA ARG A 87 1.68 -8.36 14.23
C ARG A 87 2.75 -8.08 13.17
N TYR A 88 2.53 -8.54 11.92
CA TYR A 88 3.58 -8.55 10.90
C TYR A 88 3.28 -7.71 9.66
N SER A 89 2.05 -7.19 9.51
CA SER A 89 1.73 -6.26 8.42
C SER A 89 2.13 -4.85 8.81
N TYR A 90 3.18 -4.34 8.18
CA TYR A 90 3.55 -2.93 8.29
C TYR A 90 2.45 -2.02 7.74
N VAL A 91 1.76 -2.45 6.68
CA VAL A 91 0.61 -1.74 6.11
C VAL A 91 -0.49 -1.57 7.17
N ASP A 92 -0.84 -2.64 7.89
CA ASP A 92 -1.88 -2.56 8.92
C ASP A 92 -1.41 -1.66 10.06
N TYR A 93 -0.15 -1.83 10.48
CA TYR A 93 0.48 -1.04 11.53
C TYR A 93 0.40 0.46 11.25
N ILE A 94 0.92 0.93 10.11
CA ILE A 94 1.04 2.38 9.85
C ILE A 94 -0.33 3.06 9.64
N ILE A 95 -1.29 2.37 9.03
CA ILE A 95 -2.65 2.89 8.81
C ILE A 95 -3.36 3.06 10.15
N ASN A 96 -3.31 2.05 11.02
CA ASN A 96 -3.98 2.09 12.32
C ASN A 96 -3.32 3.11 13.27
N HIS A 97 -1.99 3.13 13.35
CA HIS A 97 -1.25 4.04 14.23
C HIS A 97 -1.32 5.50 13.80
N SER A 98 -1.51 5.77 12.51
CA SER A 98 -1.75 7.14 12.00
C SER A 98 -3.21 7.60 12.18
N ASN A 99 -4.07 6.76 12.75
CA ASN A 99 -5.52 6.95 12.83
C ASN A 99 -6.15 7.29 11.45
N GLY A 100 -5.66 6.63 10.40
CA GLY A 100 -6.11 6.84 9.02
C GLY A 100 -5.71 8.18 8.39
N SER A 101 -4.77 8.93 8.97
CA SER A 101 -4.18 10.11 8.30
C SER A 101 -3.17 9.72 7.21
N ILE A 102 -2.57 8.54 7.33
CA ILE A 102 -1.75 7.90 6.30
C ILE A 102 -2.56 6.81 5.60
N VAL A 103 -2.51 6.80 4.28
CA VAL A 103 -2.95 5.68 3.43
C VAL A 103 -1.72 5.07 2.76
N VAL A 104 -1.78 3.79 2.41
CA VAL A 104 -0.62 3.10 1.82
C VAL A 104 -0.91 2.71 0.39
N LEU A 105 0.02 3.02 -0.52
CA LEU A 105 0.05 2.41 -1.85
C LEU A 105 1.13 1.31 -1.84
N ASN A 106 0.69 0.06 -1.72
CA ASN A 106 1.57 -1.10 -1.79
C ASN A 106 1.72 -1.56 -3.24
N VAL A 107 2.93 -1.90 -3.66
CA VAL A 107 3.26 -2.06 -5.09
C VAL A 107 4.07 -3.33 -5.30
N ASP A 108 3.68 -4.12 -6.30
CA ASP A 108 4.56 -5.11 -6.90
C ASP A 108 5.44 -4.44 -7.94
N ARG A 109 6.76 -4.53 -7.76
CA ARG A 109 7.74 -3.99 -8.70
C ARG A 109 7.64 -4.64 -10.08
N LEU A 110 8.10 -3.95 -11.11
CA LEU A 110 8.19 -4.51 -12.47
C LEU A 110 9.04 -5.79 -12.43
N GLY A 111 8.55 -6.86 -13.04
CA GLY A 111 9.21 -8.17 -13.02
C GLY A 111 8.81 -9.08 -11.86
N VAL A 112 8.02 -8.60 -10.89
CA VAL A 112 7.78 -9.29 -9.62
C VAL A 112 6.28 -9.40 -9.30
N GLY A 113 5.90 -10.39 -8.49
CA GLY A 113 4.55 -10.53 -7.96
C GLY A 113 3.48 -10.63 -9.05
N LEU A 114 2.44 -9.81 -8.93
CA LEU A 114 1.33 -9.72 -9.88
C LEU A 114 1.54 -8.63 -10.94
N SER A 115 2.68 -7.93 -10.97
CA SER A 115 3.05 -7.02 -12.04
C SER A 115 3.50 -7.75 -13.30
N SER A 116 3.61 -7.01 -14.40
CA SER A 116 4.16 -7.51 -15.66
C SER A 116 5.56 -8.10 -15.47
N LYS A 117 5.85 -9.19 -16.19
CA LYS A 117 7.13 -9.91 -16.15
C LYS A 117 7.82 -9.87 -17.52
N PRO A 118 8.38 -8.72 -17.91
CA PRO A 118 9.09 -8.59 -19.16
C PRO A 118 10.49 -9.23 -19.08
N SER A 119 11.26 -9.09 -20.14
CA SER A 119 12.62 -9.62 -20.22
C SER A 119 13.48 -9.07 -19.06
N LEU A 120 13.96 -9.96 -18.20
CA LEU A 120 14.75 -9.58 -17.03
C LEU A 120 16.11 -8.97 -17.40
N THR A 121 16.65 -9.29 -18.59
CA THR A 121 17.97 -8.83 -19.03
C THR A 121 17.93 -7.44 -19.68
N THR A 122 16.77 -6.99 -20.14
CA THR A 122 16.65 -5.72 -20.88
C THR A 122 15.70 -4.73 -20.22
N ASP A 123 14.64 -5.21 -19.58
CA ASP A 123 13.51 -4.36 -19.19
C ASP A 123 13.39 -4.22 -17.67
N VAL A 124 13.94 -5.15 -16.88
CA VAL A 124 13.88 -5.13 -15.41
C VAL A 124 15.22 -4.70 -14.83
N THR A 125 15.40 -3.38 -14.70
CA THR A 125 16.59 -2.75 -14.13
C THR A 125 16.23 -1.90 -12.91
N ILE A 126 17.24 -1.37 -12.21
CA ILE A 126 17.02 -0.39 -11.13
C ILE A 126 16.37 0.87 -11.72
N ASP A 127 16.88 1.37 -12.85
CA ASP A 127 16.35 2.56 -13.51
C ASP A 127 14.91 2.36 -13.96
N SER A 128 14.59 1.18 -14.50
CA SER A 128 13.24 0.94 -14.98
C SER A 128 12.23 0.88 -13.82
N ASN A 129 12.63 0.28 -12.70
CA ASN A 129 11.82 0.29 -11.48
C ASN A 129 11.70 1.69 -10.87
N ALA A 130 12.77 2.49 -10.86
CA ALA A 130 12.74 3.87 -10.35
C ALA A 130 11.78 4.74 -11.19
N TYR A 131 11.80 4.59 -12.51
CA TYR A 131 10.88 5.28 -13.41
C TYR A 131 9.41 4.88 -13.15
N VAL A 132 9.13 3.59 -12.93
CA VAL A 132 7.78 3.13 -12.55
C VAL A 132 7.30 3.84 -11.29
N ILE A 133 8.11 3.88 -10.23
CA ILE A 133 7.74 4.57 -8.99
C ILE A 133 7.52 6.06 -9.23
N TYR A 134 8.39 6.72 -10.01
CA TYR A 134 8.20 8.12 -10.39
C TYR A 134 6.85 8.35 -11.09
N GLN A 135 6.45 7.49 -12.03
CA GLN A 135 5.15 7.61 -12.71
C GLN A 135 3.98 7.43 -11.73
N LEU A 136 4.06 6.45 -10.82
CA LEU A 136 3.02 6.23 -9.80
C LEU A 136 2.88 7.44 -8.88
N THR A 137 4.00 7.98 -8.36
CA THR A 137 3.98 9.17 -7.50
C THR A 137 3.45 10.40 -8.25
N LYS A 138 3.80 10.55 -9.53
CA LYS A 138 3.27 11.63 -10.38
C LYS A 138 1.75 11.51 -10.55
N MET A 139 1.23 10.30 -10.79
CA MET A 139 -0.22 10.06 -10.90
C MET A 139 -0.94 10.38 -9.59
N LEU A 140 -0.36 10.01 -8.44
CA LEU A 140 -0.89 10.35 -7.11
C LEU A 140 -0.92 11.86 -6.86
N TYR A 141 0.06 12.60 -7.37
CA TYR A 141 0.12 14.06 -7.20
C TYR A 141 -0.86 14.81 -8.12
N GLN A 142 -1.22 14.22 -9.26
CA GLN A 142 -2.05 14.88 -10.28
C GLN A 142 -3.54 14.54 -10.19
N GLY A 143 -3.91 13.50 -9.45
CA GLY A 143 -5.30 13.08 -9.23
C GLY A 143 -5.87 13.68 -7.96
#